data_AF-A0A7S1FN22-F1
#
_entry.id   AF-A0A7S1FN22-F1
#
_cell.length_a   1.000
_cell.length_b   1.000
_cell.length_c   1.000
_cell.angle_alpha   90.00
_cell.angle_beta   90.00
_cell.angle_gamma   90.00
#
_symmetry.space_group_name_H-M   'P 1'
#
loop_
_entity.id
_entity.type
_entity.pdbx_description
1 polymer ?
#
loop_
_entity_poly.entity_id
_entity_poly.type
_entity_poly.pdbx_seq_one_letter_code
_entity_poly.pdbx_strand_id
1 'polypeptide(L)'
;WLLRPEEGEMEGLKRDTSAAARSLRIMAGRQKRDKSGRRMFVQACVLSGCDYVPSLPGIGPVKAFGLLASAASKKCPDRIPSVLREIQRQGASRDALPFSGSELVDVNSLTWDQYEMLVLKGEAVFYYHRVLRGPLDWDTNTTAMPLQNPPETDPVEGEDRHLPSLAPFDDVGFIGEAVSTSATIVKADKAIGDKPFKSQKTATCMGRPSPQWISRPGSKKTVLG
;
A
#
# COMPACT_ATOMS: atom_id res chain seq x y z
N TRP A 1 16.15 -4.58 2.59
CA TRP A 1 15.65 -5.94 2.36
C TRP A 1 14.83 -5.97 1.06
N LEU A 2 13.79 -5.16 0.88
CA LEU A 2 12.94 -5.18 -0.35
C LEU A 2 13.63 -4.91 -1.71
N LEU A 3 14.76 -4.20 -1.73
CA LEU A 3 15.50 -3.83 -2.96
C LEU A 3 17.02 -3.99 -2.76
N ARG A 4 17.44 -4.98 -1.98
CA ARG A 4 18.87 -5.35 -1.92
C ARG A 4 19.07 -6.53 -2.86
N PRO A 5 19.43 -6.31 -4.14
CA PRO A 5 20.07 -7.38 -4.88
C PRO A 5 21.43 -7.59 -4.21
N GLU A 6 21.56 -8.67 -3.42
CA GLU A 6 22.86 -9.18 -3.02
C GLU A 6 23.70 -9.32 -4.29
N GLU A 7 24.94 -8.81 -4.27
CA GLU A 7 25.74 -8.54 -5.47
C GLU A 7 26.25 -9.81 -6.19
N GLY A 8 25.77 -11.01 -5.82
CA GLY A 8 26.37 -12.30 -6.23
C GLY A 8 25.50 -13.28 -7.04
N GLU A 9 24.17 -13.14 -7.14
CA GLU A 9 23.32 -14.22 -7.69
C GLU A 9 22.39 -13.81 -8.85
N MET A 10 22.92 -13.14 -9.88
CA MET A 10 22.14 -12.88 -11.11
C MET A 10 22.75 -13.45 -12.39
N GLU A 11 23.85 -14.20 -12.32
CA GLU A 11 24.38 -14.94 -13.48
C GLU A 11 23.58 -16.23 -13.70
N GLY A 12 22.37 -16.12 -14.25
CA GLY A 12 21.61 -17.30 -14.67
C GLY A 12 20.12 -17.10 -14.87
N LEU A 13 19.50 -16.08 -14.26
CA LEU A 13 18.11 -15.78 -14.55
C LEU A 13 18.01 -15.11 -15.94
N LYS A 14 17.39 -15.83 -16.89
CA LYS A 14 16.92 -15.26 -18.16
C LYS A 14 16.27 -13.90 -17.86
N ARG A 15 16.78 -12.83 -18.48
CA ARG A 15 16.26 -11.47 -18.27
C ARG A 15 14.76 -11.47 -18.56
N ASP A 16 13.94 -11.55 -17.52
CA ASP A 16 12.50 -11.41 -17.69
C ASP A 16 12.24 -10.03 -18.30
N THR A 17 11.74 -10.04 -19.53
CA THR A 17 11.47 -8.85 -20.34
C THR A 17 10.11 -8.25 -20.02
N SER A 18 9.40 -8.80 -19.03
CA SER A 18 8.08 -8.35 -18.62
C SER A 18 8.11 -6.87 -18.23
N ALA A 19 7.00 -6.18 -18.52
CA ALA A 19 6.85 -4.76 -18.21
C ALA A 19 7.07 -4.48 -16.72
N ALA A 20 6.55 -5.35 -15.84
CA ALA A 20 6.73 -5.25 -14.40
C ALA A 20 8.21 -5.37 -13.98
N ALA A 21 8.94 -6.36 -14.52
CA ALA A 21 10.38 -6.51 -14.23
C ALA A 21 11.18 -5.29 -14.70
N ARG A 22 10.82 -4.69 -15.83
CA ARG A 22 11.43 -3.44 -16.31
C ARG A 22 11.21 -2.28 -15.34
N SER A 23 9.98 -2.07 -14.86
CA SER A 23 9.67 -1.03 -13.88
C SER A 23 10.44 -1.23 -12.57
N LEU A 24 10.50 -2.46 -12.06
CA LEU A 24 11.24 -2.78 -10.84
C LEU A 24 12.75 -2.52 -10.98
N ARG A 25 13.36 -2.83 -12.14
CA ARG A 25 14.77 -2.51 -12.40
C ARG A 25 15.02 -0.99 -12.39
N ILE A 26 14.10 -0.20 -12.95
CA ILE A 26 14.19 1.28 -12.92
C ILE A 26 14.16 1.76 -11.46
N MET A 27 13.22 1.27 -10.66
CA MET A 27 13.10 1.62 -9.24
C MET A 27 14.34 1.17 -8.45
N ALA A 28 14.84 -0.05 -8.65
CA ALA A 28 16.07 -0.52 -8.01
C ALA A 28 17.29 0.35 -8.41
N GLY A 29 17.40 0.74 -9.67
CA GLY A 29 18.43 1.65 -10.14
C GLY A 29 18.35 3.05 -9.51
N ARG A 30 17.13 3.58 -9.34
CA ARG A 30 16.88 4.81 -8.57
C ARG A 30 17.29 4.65 -7.11
N GLN A 31 16.94 3.53 -6.47
CA GLN A 31 17.35 3.25 -5.10
C GLN A 31 18.88 3.29 -4.92
N LYS A 32 19.66 2.83 -5.91
CA LYS A 32 21.12 2.91 -5.84
C LYS A 32 21.64 4.33 -6.04
N ARG A 33 21.11 5.06 -7.03
CA ARG A 33 21.58 6.40 -7.41
C ARG A 33 21.17 7.51 -6.44
N ASP A 34 19.89 7.57 -6.11
CA ASP A 34 19.27 8.71 -5.43
C ASP A 34 18.34 8.27 -4.31
N LYS A 35 18.42 7.02 -3.82
CA LYS A 35 17.62 6.46 -2.71
C LYS A 35 16.09 6.62 -2.83
N SER A 36 15.56 7.05 -3.98
CA SER A 36 14.12 7.30 -4.19
C SER A 36 13.36 6.05 -4.63
N GLY A 37 14.06 4.98 -5.00
CA GLY A 37 13.47 3.78 -5.57
C GLY A 37 12.49 3.05 -4.65
N ARG A 38 12.78 2.97 -3.34
CA ARG A 38 11.83 2.42 -2.35
C ARG A 38 10.55 3.23 -2.28
N ARG A 39 10.67 4.56 -2.35
CA ARG A 39 9.50 5.45 -2.33
C ARG A 39 8.65 5.26 -3.57
N MET A 40 9.28 5.19 -4.74
CA MET A 40 8.56 4.86 -5.99
C MET A 40 7.85 3.52 -5.94
N PHE A 41 8.46 2.51 -5.30
CA PHE A 41 7.84 1.20 -5.12
C PHE A 41 6.59 1.30 -4.24
N VAL A 42 6.68 1.96 -3.08
CA VAL A 42 5.52 2.18 -2.18
C VAL A 42 4.42 2.94 -2.90
N GLN A 43 4.75 4.03 -3.60
CA GLN A 43 3.80 4.80 -4.40
C GLN A 43 3.07 3.94 -5.44
N ALA A 44 3.77 3.03 -6.10
CA ALA A 44 3.17 2.11 -7.06
C ALA A 44 2.23 1.10 -6.39
N CYS A 45 2.57 0.57 -5.20
CA CYS A 45 1.70 -0.29 -4.42
C CYS A 45 0.41 0.43 -3.99
N VAL A 46 0.54 1.66 -3.47
CA VAL A 46 -0.62 2.48 -3.05
C VAL A 46 -1.54 2.75 -4.25
N LEU A 47 -1.00 3.14 -5.40
CA LEU A 47 -1.79 3.38 -6.61
C LEU A 47 -2.43 2.13 -7.20
N SER A 48 -1.83 0.96 -6.98
CA SER A 48 -2.40 -0.32 -7.43
C SER A 48 -3.56 -0.81 -6.56
N GLY A 49 -3.87 -0.10 -5.46
CA GLY A 49 -4.87 -0.49 -4.48
C GLY A 49 -4.24 -1.17 -3.27
N CYS A 50 -4.49 -0.61 -2.09
CA CYS A 50 -4.15 -1.20 -0.79
C CYS A 50 -5.27 -0.92 0.22
N ASP A 51 -5.13 -1.43 1.44
CA ASP A 51 -6.16 -1.27 2.49
C ASP A 51 -6.45 0.20 2.85
N TYR A 52 -5.51 1.11 2.58
CA TYR A 52 -5.66 2.53 2.85
C TYR A 52 -6.18 3.34 1.65
N VAL A 53 -5.94 2.85 0.42
CA VAL A 53 -6.23 3.61 -0.80
C VAL A 53 -6.77 2.64 -1.85
N PRO A 54 -8.03 2.76 -2.25
CA PRO A 54 -8.60 1.92 -3.30
C PRO A 54 -7.97 2.26 -4.67
N SER A 55 -7.79 1.25 -5.52
CA SER A 55 -7.25 1.43 -6.87
C SER A 55 -8.23 2.17 -7.78
N LEU A 56 -7.72 3.00 -8.69
CA LEU A 56 -8.52 3.55 -9.77
C LEU A 56 -8.92 2.46 -10.79
N PRO A 57 -10.10 2.58 -11.45
CA PRO A 57 -10.52 1.64 -12.48
C PRO A 57 -9.47 1.46 -13.59
N GLY A 58 -9.14 0.20 -13.89
CA GLY A 58 -8.13 -0.14 -14.91
C GLY A 58 -6.68 0.13 -14.51
N ILE A 59 -6.41 0.53 -13.26
CA ILE A 59 -5.05 0.71 -12.72
C ILE A 59 -4.70 -0.45 -11.79
N GLY A 60 -4.24 -1.56 -12.38
CA GLY A 60 -3.64 -2.66 -11.63
C GLY A 60 -2.12 -2.49 -11.39
N PRO A 61 -1.46 -3.46 -10.73
CA PRO A 61 -0.03 -3.39 -10.40
C PRO A 61 0.87 -3.09 -11.60
N VAL A 62 0.71 -3.83 -12.71
CA VAL A 62 1.56 -3.63 -13.90
C VAL A 62 1.47 -2.20 -14.44
N LYS A 63 0.26 -1.63 -14.48
CA LYS A 63 0.04 -0.26 -14.98
C LYS A 63 0.54 0.79 -14.00
N ALA A 64 0.26 0.63 -12.70
CA ALA A 64 0.74 1.53 -11.64
C ALA A 64 2.28 1.62 -11.63
N PHE A 65 2.96 0.47 -11.66
CA PHE A 65 4.42 0.39 -11.73
C PHE A 65 4.97 0.97 -13.04
N GLY A 66 4.26 0.76 -14.16
CA GLY A 66 4.62 1.36 -15.45
C GLY A 66 4.57 2.89 -15.42
N LEU A 67 3.48 3.46 -14.91
CA LEU A 67 3.29 4.91 -14.80
C LEU A 67 4.34 5.56 -13.89
N LEU A 68 4.61 4.96 -12.72
CA LEU A 68 5.64 5.44 -11.80
C LEU A 68 7.04 5.35 -12.39
N ALA A 69 7.35 4.29 -13.12
CA ALA A 69 8.64 4.16 -13.81
C ALA A 69 8.80 5.20 -14.92
N SER A 70 7.73 5.54 -15.66
CA SER A 70 7.74 6.62 -16.65
C SER A 70 7.92 8.01 -16.01
N ALA A 71 7.41 8.21 -14.80
CA ALA A 71 7.58 9.43 -14.02
C ALA A 71 8.88 9.46 -13.18
N ALA A 72 9.81 8.52 -13.39
CA ALA A 72 11.02 8.39 -12.56
C ALA A 72 11.97 9.60 -12.66
N SER A 73 11.87 10.43 -13.68
CA SER A 73 12.66 11.67 -13.82
C SER A 73 12.08 12.84 -13.02
N LYS A 74 10.82 12.74 -12.56
CA LYS A 74 10.17 13.78 -11.78
C LYS A 74 10.66 13.74 -10.33
N LYS A 75 10.79 14.94 -9.74
CA LYS A 75 11.05 15.12 -8.32
C LYS A 75 9.94 14.49 -7.49
N CYS A 76 10.26 14.20 -6.24
CA CYS A 76 9.35 13.44 -5.39
C CYS A 76 7.98 14.08 -5.12
N PRO A 77 7.84 15.40 -4.86
CA PRO A 77 6.52 16.03 -4.69
C PRO A 77 5.71 16.04 -5.99
N ASP A 78 6.37 16.15 -7.14
CA ASP A 78 5.69 16.29 -8.43
C ASP A 78 5.27 14.95 -9.06
N ARG A 79 5.78 13.82 -8.52
CA ARG A 79 5.65 12.51 -9.17
C ARG A 79 4.21 12.01 -9.19
N ILE A 80 3.55 11.97 -8.03
CA ILE A 80 2.15 11.56 -7.92
C ILE A 80 1.23 12.49 -8.73
N PRO A 81 1.28 13.83 -8.58
CA PRO A 81 0.46 14.72 -9.41
C PRO A 81 0.72 14.55 -10.92
N SER A 82 1.96 14.27 -11.34
CA SER A 82 2.26 13.97 -12.75
C SER A 82 1.62 12.66 -13.22
N VAL A 83 1.59 11.63 -12.36
CA VAL A 83 1.01 10.32 -12.68
C VAL A 83 -0.50 10.38 -12.74
N LEU A 84 -1.14 11.07 -11.79
CA LEU A 84 -2.60 11.24 -11.77
C LEU A 84 -3.09 12.04 -12.99
N ARG A 85 -2.39 13.11 -13.38
CA ARG A 85 -2.67 13.83 -14.63
C ARG A 85 -2.57 12.93 -15.87
N GLU A 86 -1.59 12.04 -15.91
CA GLU A 86 -1.46 11.08 -17.02
C GLU A 86 -2.59 10.05 -17.03
N ILE A 87 -3.04 9.58 -15.87
CA ILE A 87 -4.21 8.68 -15.75
C ILE A 87 -5.47 9.39 -16.24
N GLN A 88 -5.67 10.65 -15.83
CA GLN A 88 -6.79 11.49 -16.27
C GLN A 88 -6.76 11.70 -17.79
N ARG A 89 -5.59 11.97 -18.37
CA ARG A 89 -5.40 12.12 -19.82
C ARG A 89 -5.71 10.84 -20.60
N GLN A 90 -5.46 9.67 -20.01
CA GLN A 90 -5.79 8.37 -20.62
C GLN A 90 -7.28 8.04 -20.60
N GLY A 91 -8.14 8.93 -20.08
CA GLY A 91 -9.58 8.73 -20.06
C GLY A 91 -10.01 7.62 -19.10
N ALA A 92 -9.20 7.33 -18.07
CA ALA A 92 -9.64 6.48 -16.98
C ALA A 92 -10.76 7.22 -16.24
N SER A 93 -12.02 6.94 -16.61
CA SER A 93 -13.17 7.44 -15.87
C SER A 93 -13.26 6.71 -14.53
N ARG A 94 -13.52 7.47 -13.46
CA ARG A 94 -13.78 6.92 -12.13
C ARG A 94 -15.13 6.18 -12.10
N ASP A 95 -16.06 6.52 -12.99
CA ASP A 95 -17.47 6.14 -12.98
C ASP A 95 -17.79 4.64 -13.18
N ALA A 96 -16.80 3.74 -13.16
CA ALA A 96 -16.96 2.39 -13.71
C ALA A 96 -16.51 1.26 -12.79
N LEU A 97 -16.76 1.30 -11.47
CA LEU A 97 -16.74 0.08 -10.65
C LEU A 97 -17.76 0.12 -9.48
N PRO A 98 -18.66 -0.87 -9.37
CA PRO A 98 -19.40 -1.12 -8.14
C PRO A 98 -18.47 -1.83 -7.15
N PHE A 99 -17.89 -1.09 -6.21
CA PHE A 99 -17.21 -1.67 -5.06
C PHE A 99 -18.25 -2.05 -4.02
N SER A 100 -18.55 -3.34 -3.92
CA SER A 100 -19.49 -3.89 -2.94
C SER A 100 -18.70 -4.38 -1.72
N GLY A 101 -18.96 -3.77 -0.57
CA GLY A 101 -18.65 -4.39 0.73
C GLY A 101 -17.54 -3.73 1.53
N SER A 102 -17.73 -2.46 1.89
CA SER A 102 -17.35 -1.90 3.18
C SER A 102 -17.88 -0.47 3.22
N GLU A 103 -18.08 0.09 4.40
CA GLU A 103 -18.33 1.51 4.65
C GLU A 103 -17.05 2.35 4.34
N LEU A 104 -16.46 2.09 3.17
CA LEU A 104 -15.21 2.65 2.67
C LEU A 104 -15.55 3.76 1.67
N VAL A 105 -14.84 4.87 1.80
CA VAL A 105 -14.92 6.08 0.98
C VAL A 105 -15.27 5.78 -0.48
N ASP A 106 -16.40 6.31 -0.97
CA ASP A 106 -16.79 6.20 -2.37
C ASP A 106 -15.78 6.98 -3.23
N VAL A 107 -14.91 6.23 -3.91
CA VAL A 107 -13.85 6.77 -4.78
C VAL A 107 -14.42 7.63 -5.89
N ASN A 108 -15.66 7.41 -6.29
CA ASN A 108 -16.29 8.15 -7.38
C ASN A 108 -16.75 9.55 -6.93
N SER A 109 -16.94 9.75 -5.62
CA SER A 109 -17.32 11.03 -5.03
C SER A 109 -16.12 11.96 -4.79
N LEU A 110 -14.90 11.43 -4.77
CA LEU A 110 -13.69 12.21 -4.49
C LEU A 110 -13.25 13.01 -5.72
N THR A 111 -12.83 14.26 -5.52
CA THR A 111 -12.11 15.02 -6.54
C THR A 111 -10.74 14.41 -6.81
N TRP A 112 -10.06 14.83 -7.89
CA TRP A 112 -8.68 14.39 -8.16
C TRP A 112 -7.72 14.83 -7.06
N ASP A 113 -7.87 16.05 -6.55
CA ASP A 113 -7.05 16.57 -5.46
C ASP A 113 -7.28 15.80 -4.16
N GLN A 114 -8.54 15.43 -3.85
CA GLN A 114 -8.85 14.60 -2.68
C GLN A 114 -8.26 13.19 -2.80
N TYR A 115 -8.29 12.60 -4.00
CA TYR A 115 -7.67 11.31 -4.25
C TYR A 115 -6.14 11.38 -4.17
N GLU A 116 -5.54 12.45 -4.69
CA GLU A 116 -4.11 12.72 -4.53
C GLU A 116 -3.73 12.77 -3.06
N MET A 117 -4.47 13.53 -2.26
CA MET A 117 -4.26 13.60 -0.81
C MET A 117 -4.43 12.23 -0.14
N LEU A 118 -5.40 11.42 -0.57
CA LEU A 118 -5.58 10.06 -0.06
C LEU A 118 -4.38 9.15 -0.40
N VAL A 119 -3.85 9.23 -1.63
CA VAL A 119 -2.63 8.52 -2.05
C VAL A 119 -1.43 8.95 -1.20
N LEU A 120 -1.27 10.25 -0.94
CA LEU A 120 -0.18 10.77 -0.11
C LEU A 120 -0.32 10.32 1.36
N LYS A 121 -1.54 10.26 1.90
CA LYS A 121 -1.81 9.69 3.23
C LYS A 121 -1.45 8.21 3.28
N GLY A 122 -1.91 7.42 2.30
CA GLY A 122 -1.56 6.01 2.18
C GLY A 122 -0.05 5.80 2.12
N GLU A 123 0.65 6.59 1.31
CA GLU A 123 2.12 6.60 1.27
C GLU A 123 2.72 6.89 2.65
N ALA A 124 2.26 7.92 3.34
CA ALA A 124 2.76 8.29 4.66
C ALA A 124 2.55 7.18 5.70
N VAL A 125 1.43 6.44 5.67
CA VAL A 125 1.21 5.29 6.55
C VAL A 125 2.31 4.25 6.37
N PHE A 126 2.67 3.86 5.13
CA PHE A 126 3.74 2.87 4.91
C PHE A 126 5.11 3.25 5.51
N TYR A 127 5.36 4.55 5.69
CA TYR A 127 6.63 5.06 6.23
C TYR A 127 6.61 5.31 7.73
N TYR A 128 5.47 5.79 8.24
CA TYR A 128 5.36 6.33 9.58
C TYR A 128 4.44 5.51 10.48
N HIS A 129 3.85 4.42 9.98
CA HIS A 129 3.00 3.54 10.79
C HIS A 129 3.73 3.15 12.07
N ARG A 130 3.01 3.25 13.19
CA ARG A 130 3.54 2.93 14.50
C ARG A 130 3.74 1.43 14.63
N VAL A 131 4.95 1.03 14.98
CA VAL A 131 5.32 -0.34 15.30
C VAL A 131 5.69 -0.41 16.77
N LEU A 132 5.29 -1.50 17.42
CA LEU A 132 5.67 -1.80 18.78
C LEU A 132 7.17 -2.12 18.81
N ARG A 133 7.95 -1.36 19.58
CA ARG A 133 9.39 -1.59 19.76
C ARG A 133 9.65 -1.88 21.23
N GLY A 134 9.95 -3.13 21.56
CA GLY A 134 10.27 -3.57 22.91
C GLY A 134 11.06 -4.89 22.91
N PRO A 135 11.68 -5.26 24.03
CA PRO A 135 12.15 -6.63 24.27
C PRO A 135 11.01 -7.63 24.00
N LEU A 136 11.33 -8.85 23.54
CA LEU A 136 10.32 -9.90 23.35
C LEU A 136 9.56 -10.27 24.63
N ASP A 137 10.04 -9.78 25.79
CA ASP A 137 9.40 -9.92 27.08
C ASP A 137 8.15 -9.01 27.14
N TRP A 138 7.00 -9.66 26.97
CA TRP A 138 5.64 -9.16 27.08
C TRP A 138 5.33 -8.35 28.37
N ASP A 139 6.22 -8.39 29.36
CA ASP A 139 6.13 -7.68 30.64
C ASP A 139 6.73 -6.26 30.64
N THR A 140 7.42 -5.86 29.57
CA THR A 140 8.03 -4.51 29.50
C THR A 140 7.20 -3.54 28.65
N ASN A 141 7.10 -2.32 29.16
CA ASN A 141 6.32 -1.21 28.61
C ASN A 141 6.60 -1.03 27.11
N THR A 142 5.72 -1.57 26.27
CA THR A 142 5.95 -1.62 24.83
C THR A 142 5.61 -0.25 24.24
N THR A 143 6.62 0.51 23.85
CA THR A 143 6.42 1.83 23.28
C THR A 143 6.13 1.70 21.78
N ALA A 144 4.97 2.21 21.35
CA ALA A 144 4.67 2.37 19.93
C ALA A 144 5.55 3.49 19.35
N MET A 145 6.46 3.16 18.45
CA MET A 145 7.35 4.10 17.77
C MET A 145 7.05 4.08 16.26
N PRO A 146 7.16 5.21 15.54
CA PRO A 146 7.01 5.17 14.09
C PRO A 146 8.09 4.28 13.46
N LEU A 147 7.76 3.56 12.38
CA LEU A 147 8.71 2.71 11.65
C LEU A 147 9.96 3.49 11.22
N GLN A 148 9.78 4.77 10.87
CA GLN A 148 10.83 5.74 10.61
C GLN A 148 10.45 7.06 11.29
N ASN A 149 11.40 7.72 11.95
CA ASN A 149 11.12 9.05 12.49
C ASN A 149 10.90 10.02 11.31
N PRO A 150 9.83 10.84 11.33
CA PRO A 150 9.72 11.93 10.37
C PRO A 150 10.91 12.88 10.56
N PRO A 151 11.38 13.54 9.49
CA PRO A 151 12.43 14.54 9.61
C PRO A 151 11.99 15.64 10.58
N GLU A 152 12.83 15.97 11.57
CA GLU A 152 12.54 16.95 12.64
C GLU A 152 12.50 18.39 12.12
N THR A 153 13.17 18.66 11.00
CA THR A 153 13.24 19.98 10.39
C THR A 153 12.73 19.94 8.96
N ASP A 154 12.13 21.05 8.53
CA ASP A 154 11.84 21.26 7.12
C ASP A 154 13.16 21.16 6.34
N PRO A 155 13.22 20.30 5.32
CA PRO A 155 14.45 20.08 4.59
C PRO A 155 14.82 21.35 3.84
N VAL A 156 16.14 21.56 3.75
CA VAL A 156 16.72 22.65 2.97
C VAL A 156 16.23 22.55 1.52
N GLU A 157 15.81 23.69 0.96
CA GLU A 157 15.36 23.78 -0.44
C GLU A 157 16.39 23.12 -1.37
N GLY A 158 15.99 22.05 -2.06
CA GLY A 158 16.84 21.35 -3.04
C GLY A 158 17.25 19.92 -2.67
N GLU A 159 17.06 19.46 -1.44
CA GLU A 159 17.27 18.04 -1.13
C GLU A 159 16.11 17.17 -1.63
N ASP A 160 16.43 16.16 -2.44
CA ASP A 160 15.46 15.20 -2.96
C ASP A 160 14.91 14.35 -1.80
N ARG A 161 13.70 14.69 -1.32
CA ARG A 161 13.04 13.98 -0.21
C ARG A 161 12.81 12.51 -0.54
N HIS A 162 13.60 11.62 0.05
CA HIS A 162 13.37 10.17 -0.05
C HIS A 162 12.21 9.69 0.84
N LEU A 163 11.76 10.52 1.78
CA LEU A 163 10.65 10.26 2.70
C LEU A 163 9.42 11.11 2.32
N PRO A 164 8.19 10.62 2.60
CA PRO A 164 6.97 11.38 2.36
C PRO A 164 6.93 12.64 3.24
N SER A 165 6.48 13.76 2.68
CA SER A 165 6.28 14.98 3.47
C SER A 165 5.02 14.85 4.30
N LEU A 166 5.08 15.22 5.58
CA LEU A 166 3.89 15.35 6.43
C LEU A 166 3.29 16.76 6.42
N ALA A 167 4.05 17.77 5.96
CA ALA A 167 3.60 19.17 5.89
C ALA A 167 2.23 19.40 5.21
N PRO A 168 1.79 18.62 4.19
CA PRO A 168 0.47 18.78 3.60
C PRO A 168 -0.71 18.33 4.46
N PHE A 169 -0.49 17.75 5.64
CA PHE A 169 -1.55 17.20 6.48
C PHE A 169 -1.73 18.03 7.74
N ASP A 170 -2.92 18.62 7.91
CA ASP A 170 -3.30 19.31 9.15
C ASP A 170 -3.46 18.32 10.32
N ASP A 171 -3.90 17.10 10.01
CA ASP A 171 -4.10 16.02 10.97
C ASP A 171 -3.32 14.75 10.55
N VAL A 172 -2.49 14.26 11.47
CA VAL A 172 -1.67 13.04 11.33
C VAL A 172 -2.24 11.85 12.10
N GLY A 173 -3.46 11.96 12.66
CA GLY A 173 -4.15 10.88 13.38
C GLY A 173 -4.33 9.60 12.56
N PHE A 174 -4.38 9.71 11.23
CA PHE A 174 -4.45 8.57 10.31
C PHE A 174 -3.21 7.64 10.37
N ILE A 175 -2.08 8.09 10.93
CA ILE A 175 -0.87 7.28 11.13
C ILE A 175 -1.01 6.38 12.38
N GLY A 176 -2.06 6.60 13.17
CA GLY A 176 -2.34 5.97 14.45
C GLY A 176 -2.17 6.96 15.59
N GLU A 177 -3.18 7.07 16.46
CA GLU A 177 -3.09 7.88 17.68
C GLU A 177 -1.98 7.34 18.58
N ALA A 178 -1.24 8.26 19.21
CA ALA A 178 -0.47 7.89 20.39
C ALA A 178 -1.50 7.50 21.44
N VAL A 179 -1.75 6.21 21.62
CA VAL A 179 -2.47 5.74 22.80
C VAL A 179 -1.66 6.26 23.98
N SER A 180 -2.16 7.32 24.63
CA SER A 180 -1.58 7.84 25.85
C SER A 180 -1.62 6.68 26.84
N THR A 181 -0.46 6.12 27.16
CA THR A 181 -0.28 4.95 28.05
C THR A 181 -0.56 5.31 29.52
N SER A 182 -1.70 5.95 29.78
CA SER A 182 -2.35 6.01 31.08
C SER A 182 -3.35 4.87 31.26
N ALA A 183 -3.53 4.01 30.26
CA ALA A 183 -4.27 2.76 30.42
C ALA A 183 -3.51 1.85 31.38
N THR A 184 -3.93 1.87 32.65
CA THR A 184 -3.49 0.93 33.67
C THR A 184 -3.77 -0.47 33.13
N ILE A 185 -2.71 -1.21 32.79
CA ILE A 185 -2.82 -2.64 32.52
C ILE A 185 -3.30 -3.26 33.83
N VAL A 186 -4.60 -3.52 33.93
CA VAL A 186 -5.16 -4.29 35.02
C VAL A 186 -4.54 -5.67 34.89
N LYS A 187 -3.59 -5.98 35.77
CA LYS A 187 -3.08 -7.34 35.93
C LYS A 187 -4.30 -8.23 36.09
N ALA A 188 -4.54 -9.11 35.12
CA ALA A 188 -5.45 -10.21 35.31
C ALA A 188 -4.79 -11.13 36.36
N ASP A 189 -5.14 -10.91 37.63
CA ASP A 189 -4.71 -11.76 38.71
C ASP A 189 -5.13 -13.19 38.38
N LYS A 190 -4.10 -14.02 38.26
CA LYS A 190 -4.14 -15.40 37.83
C LYS A 190 -4.72 -16.25 38.97
N ALA A 191 -6.02 -16.15 39.21
CA ALA A 191 -6.75 -17.12 40.02
C ALA A 191 -7.05 -18.35 39.15
N ILE A 192 -6.03 -19.19 38.93
CA ILE A 192 -6.20 -20.54 38.38
C ILE A 192 -6.82 -21.38 39.50
N GLY A 193 -8.15 -21.45 39.50
CA GLY A 193 -8.87 -22.52 40.14
C GLY A 193 -8.86 -23.73 39.20
N ASP A 194 -8.17 -24.79 39.59
CA ASP A 194 -8.21 -26.10 38.95
C ASP A 194 -9.66 -26.58 38.80
N LYS A 195 -10.17 -26.59 37.56
CA LYS A 195 -11.33 -27.38 37.19
C LYS A 195 -10.96 -28.24 35.98
N PRO A 196 -11.18 -29.57 36.06
CA PRO A 196 -10.82 -30.48 34.97
C PRO A 196 -11.68 -30.19 33.73
N PHE A 197 -10.98 -29.98 32.62
CA PHE A 197 -11.51 -29.75 31.28
C PHE A 197 -12.28 -30.99 30.81
N LYS A 198 -13.61 -30.91 30.75
CA LYS A 198 -14.45 -31.95 30.14
C LYS A 198 -14.37 -31.80 28.62
N SER A 199 -13.76 -32.79 27.97
CA SER A 199 -13.78 -32.99 26.52
C SER A 199 -15.22 -33.04 26.00
N GLN A 200 -15.59 -32.06 25.18
CA GLN A 200 -16.77 -32.15 24.32
C GLN A 200 -16.35 -32.38 22.87
N LYS A 201 -16.98 -33.40 22.31
CA LYS A 201 -16.77 -33.96 20.97
C LYS A 201 -17.36 -33.06 19.88
N THR A 202 -16.61 -33.00 18.77
CA THR A 202 -17.05 -32.98 17.36
C THR A 202 -18.07 -31.93 16.90
N ALA A 203 -17.65 -31.10 15.94
CA ALA A 203 -18.53 -30.62 14.88
C ALA A 203 -17.80 -30.67 13.52
N THR A 204 -18.42 -31.45 12.66
CA THR A 204 -18.18 -31.83 11.26
C THR A 204 -17.85 -30.67 10.31
N CYS A 205 -16.84 -30.91 9.47
CA CYS A 205 -16.50 -30.13 8.29
C CYS A 205 -17.59 -30.26 7.21
N MET A 206 -18.18 -29.15 6.74
CA MET A 206 -19.07 -29.14 5.58
C MET A 206 -18.64 -28.09 4.56
N GLY A 207 -18.10 -28.59 3.43
CA GLY A 207 -18.34 -28.16 2.05
C GLY A 207 -18.27 -26.67 1.68
N ARG A 208 -17.24 -26.31 0.92
CA ARG A 208 -17.27 -25.18 -0.03
C ARG A 208 -18.26 -25.47 -1.18
N PRO A 209 -19.02 -24.49 -1.68
CA PRO A 209 -19.52 -24.50 -3.05
C PRO A 209 -18.59 -23.72 -3.98
N SER A 210 -18.22 -24.36 -5.09
CA SER A 210 -17.52 -23.77 -6.24
C SER A 210 -18.39 -22.75 -6.97
N PRO A 211 -17.85 -21.59 -7.40
CA PRO A 211 -18.57 -20.69 -8.30
C PRO A 211 -18.70 -21.30 -9.70
N GLN A 212 -19.94 -21.43 -10.16
CA GLN A 212 -20.27 -21.84 -11.53
C GLN A 212 -19.99 -20.69 -12.50
N TRP A 213 -19.28 -21.00 -13.58
CA TRP A 213 -18.99 -20.09 -14.68
C TRP A 213 -20.26 -19.82 -15.48
N ILE A 214 -20.70 -18.56 -15.50
CA ILE A 214 -21.77 -18.10 -16.39
C ILE A 214 -21.16 -17.90 -17.79
N SER A 215 -21.43 -18.85 -18.68
CA SER A 215 -21.27 -18.65 -20.12
C SER A 215 -22.38 -17.73 -20.63
N ARG A 216 -22.04 -16.73 -21.45
CA ARG A 216 -23.01 -16.01 -22.27
C ARG A 216 -22.59 -15.93 -23.74
N PRO A 217 -23.59 -15.87 -24.65
CA PRO A 217 -23.51 -16.45 -25.97
C PRO A 217 -22.99 -15.47 -27.03
N GLY A 218 -22.45 -16.06 -28.10
CA GLY A 218 -21.98 -15.33 -29.28
C GLY A 218 -23.11 -14.62 -30.02
N SER A 219 -22.82 -13.38 -30.42
CA SER A 219 -23.63 -12.62 -31.38
C SER A 219 -22.89 -12.49 -32.72
N LYS A 220 -23.68 -12.71 -33.76
CA LYS A 220 -23.33 -13.01 -35.15
C LYS A 220 -22.71 -11.81 -35.88
N LYS A 221 -21.77 -12.11 -36.78
CA LYS A 221 -21.31 -11.21 -37.84
C LYS A 221 -22.42 -11.05 -38.88
N THR A 222 -22.86 -9.81 -39.11
CA THR A 222 -23.56 -9.42 -40.33
C THR A 222 -22.49 -9.14 -41.39
N VAL A 223 -22.46 -9.93 -42.46
CA VAL A 223 -21.73 -9.63 -43.69
C VAL A 223 -22.76 -9.07 -44.65
N LEU A 224 -22.61 -7.80 -45.03
CA LEU A 224 -23.26 -7.21 -46.19
C LEU A 224 -22.31 -7.38 -47.38
N GLY A 225 -22.78 -8.09 -48.39
CA GLY A 225 -22.18 -8.25 -49.71
C GLY A 225 -23.30 -8.56 -50.69
#